data_AF-A0A6J4PKI2-F1
#
_entry.id   AF-A0A6J4PKI2-F1
#
_cell.length_a   1.000
_cell.length_b   1.000
_cell.length_c   1.000
_cell.angle_alpha   90.00
_cell.angle_beta   90.00
_cell.angle_gamma   90.00
#
_symmetry.space_group_name_H-M   'P 1'
#
loop_
_entity.id
_entity.type
_entity.pdbx_description
1 polymer ?
#
loop_
_entity_poly.entity_id
_entity_poly.type
_entity_poly.pdbx_seq_one_letter_code
_entity_poly.pdbx_strand_id
1 'polypeptide(L)' 'MEDKPFNLSVLAAEVADRFLTRAAEEGVRLEVKFSGELPARGDPERTGQILAALLDNAVRHTPQREAP' A
#
# COMPACT_ATOMS: atom_id res chain seq x y z
N MET A 1 11.36 10.74 15.43
CA MET A 1 10.18 10.97 14.58
C MET A 1 10.41 12.27 13.87
N GLU A 2 10.61 12.21 12.56
CA GLU A 2 10.60 13.43 11.74
C GLU A 2 9.15 13.87 11.53
N ASP A 3 8.90 15.17 11.54
CA ASP A 3 7.60 15.75 11.18
C ASP A 3 7.80 16.69 9.98
N LYS A 4 7.58 16.16 8.77
CA LYS A 4 7.81 16.89 7.52
C LYS A 4 6.64 16.73 6.56
N PRO A 5 6.39 17.73 5.69
CA PRO A 5 5.42 17.57 4.61
C PRO A 5 5.88 16.51 3.62
N PHE A 6 4.95 15.70 3.11
CA PHE A 6 5.17 14.70 2.06
C PHE A 6 3.87 14.43 1.29
N ASN A 7 3.98 13.79 0.12
CA ASN A 7 2.82 13.36 -0.65
C ASN A 7 2.53 11.88 -0.41
N LEU A 8 1.42 11.59 0.27
CA LEU A 8 1.01 10.23 0.62
C LEU A 8 0.65 9.40 -0.61
N SER A 9 0.16 10.01 -1.70
CA SER A 9 -0.17 9.23 -2.90
C SER A 9 1.08 8.66 -3.57
N VAL A 10 2.19 9.41 -3.57
CA VAL A 10 3.49 8.94 -4.04
C VAL A 10 4.00 7.80 -3.16
N LEU A 11 4.02 7.99 -1.84
CA LEU A 11 4.45 6.94 -0.90
C LEU A 11 3.59 5.67 -1.01
N ALA A 12 2.27 5.82 -1.10
CA ALA A 12 1.36 4.68 -1.25
C ALA A 12 1.58 3.92 -2.56
N ALA A 13 1.82 4.62 -3.67
CA ALA A 13 2.15 4.01 -4.95
C ALA A 13 3.49 3.24 -4.87
N GLU A 14 4.54 3.83 -4.31
CA GLU A 14 5.85 3.18 -4.15
C GLU A 14 5.79 1.93 -3.28
N VAL A 15 5.05 1.98 -2.17
CA VAL A 15 4.88 0.81 -1.30
C VAL A 15 4.07 -0.25 -2.04
N ALA A 16 2.95 0.11 -2.67
CA ALA A 16 2.10 -0.85 -3.36
C ALA A 16 2.79 -1.53 -4.55
N ASP A 17 3.64 -0.82 -5.30
CA ASP A 17 4.42 -1.38 -6.41
C ASP A 17 5.26 -2.60 -5.98
N ARG A 18 5.84 -2.54 -4.77
CA ARG A 18 6.62 -3.65 -4.17
C ARG A 18 5.76 -4.88 -3.84
N PHE A 19 4.45 -4.72 -3.72
CA PHE A 19 3.51 -5.79 -3.41
C PHE A 19 2.79 -6.35 -4.65
N LEU A 20 2.89 -5.71 -5.82
CA LEU A 20 2.17 -6.14 -7.03
C LEU A 20 2.51 -7.59 -7.43
N THR A 21 3.80 -7.94 -7.47
CA THR A 21 4.24 -9.30 -7.83
C THR A 21 3.71 -10.33 -6.85
N ARG A 22 3.89 -10.10 -5.54
CA ARG A 22 3.43 -11.03 -4.51
C ARG A 22 1.92 -11.17 -4.47
N ALA A 23 1.18 -10.06 -4.60
CA ALA A 23 -0.28 -10.10 -4.67
C ALA A 23 -0.74 -10.95 -5.86
N ALA A 24 -0.11 -10.79 -7.03
CA ALA A 24 -0.42 -11.60 -8.20
C ALA A 24 -0.13 -13.10 -7.99
N GLU A 25 1.00 -13.45 -7.36
CA GLU A 25 1.36 -14.83 -7.00
C GLU A 25 0.35 -15.46 -6.02
N GLU A 26 -0.17 -14.69 -5.07
CA GLU A 26 -1.20 -15.14 -4.11
C GLU A 26 -2.64 -15.08 -4.69
N GLY A 27 -2.80 -14.66 -5.95
CA GLY A 27 -4.10 -14.55 -6.62
C GLY A 27 -4.94 -13.36 -6.16
N VAL A 28 -4.32 -12.38 -5.50
CA VAL A 28 -4.94 -11.16 -4.97
C VAL A 28 -4.82 -10.03 -5.99
N ARG A 29 -5.95 -9.40 -6.31
CA ARG A 29 -6.01 -8.19 -7.12
C ARG A 29 -5.71 -6.97 -6.25
N LEU A 30 -4.54 -6.35 -6.43
CA LEU A 30 -4.17 -5.10 -5.79
C LEU A 30 -4.43 -3.91 -6.73
N GLU A 31 -5.30 -2.99 -6.31
CA GLU A 31 -5.62 -1.75 -7.05
C GLU A 31 -5.33 -0.54 -6.17
N VAL A 32 -4.57 0.42 -6.70
CA VAL A 32 -4.28 1.70 -6.02
C VAL A 32 -4.99 2.82 -6.77
N LYS A 33 -5.82 3.58 -6.06
CA LYS A 33 -6.62 4.66 -6.64
C LYS A 33 -6.53 5.90 -5.77
N PHE A 34 -6.27 7.03 -6.40
CA PHE A 34 -6.28 8.36 -5.80
C PHE A 34 -6.73 9.37 -6.85
N SER A 35 -7.45 10.42 -6.44
CA SER A 35 -7.97 11.46 -7.33
C SER A 35 -6.98 12.62 -7.56
N GLY A 36 -5.80 12.58 -6.95
CA GLY A 36 -4.77 13.62 -7.04
C GLY A 36 -3.68 13.46 -5.99
N GLU A 37 -2.93 14.52 -5.73
CA GLU A 37 -1.97 14.56 -4.64
C GLU A 37 -2.66 14.49 -3.28
N LEU A 38 -2.05 13.77 -2.34
CA LEU A 38 -2.52 13.63 -0.98
C LEU A 38 -1.47 14.23 -0.03
N PRO A 39 -1.44 15.56 0.15
CA PRO A 39 -0.47 16.19 1.05
C PRO A 39 -0.70 15.74 2.49
N ALA A 40 0.36 15.29 3.13
CA ALA A 40 0.39 14.85 4.52
C ALA A 40 1.59 15.47 5.24
N ARG A 41 1.56 15.44 6.57
CA ARG A 41 2.66 15.88 7.43
C ARG A 41 2.92 14.82 8.49
N GLY A 42 4.17 14.40 8.64
CA GLY A 42 4.57 13.36 9.58
C GLY A 42 5.91 12.73 9.19
N ASP A 43 6.06 11.47 9.56
CA ASP A 43 7.25 10.66 9.30
C ASP A 43 6.99 9.72 8.10
N PRO A 44 7.47 10.04 6.88
CA PRO A 44 7.15 9.26 5.69
C PRO A 44 7.70 7.84 5.74
N GLU A 45 8.84 7.64 6.41
CA GLU A 45 9.45 6.32 6.56
C GLU A 45 8.55 5.44 7.44
N ARG A 46 8.13 5.97 8.59
CA ARG A 46 7.21 5.25 9.49
C ARG A 46 5.84 5.02 8.86
N THR A 47 5.30 6.00 8.12
CA THR A 47 4.06 5.81 7.36
C THR A 47 4.22 4.71 6.30
N GLY A 48 5.35 4.66 5.61
CA GLY A 48 5.65 3.61 4.63
C GLY A 48 5.70 2.21 5.28
N GLN A 49 6.30 2.09 6.46
CA GLN A 49 6.32 0.84 7.23
C GLN A 49 4.91 0.39 7.62
N ILE A 50 4.05 1.31 8.05
CA ILE A 50 2.65 1.02 8.38
C ILE A 50 1.91 0.52 7.13
N LEU A 51 2.03 1.22 6.00
CA LEU A 51 1.40 0.80 4.74
C LEU A 51 1.87 -0.59 4.30
N ALA A 52 3.17 -0.88 4.40
CA ALA A 52 3.72 -2.18 4.07
C ALA A 52 3.14 -3.29 4.96
N ALA A 53 3.01 -3.06 6.27
CA ALA A 53 2.40 -4.01 7.19
C ALA A 53 0.91 -4.26 6.88
N LEU A 54 0.18 -3.21 6.50
CA LEU A 54 -1.22 -3.34 6.11
C LEU A 54 -1.38 -4.13 4.80
N LEU A 55 -0.50 -3.90 3.81
CA LEU A 55 -0.52 -4.65 2.56
C LEU A 55 -0.08 -6.11 2.74
N ASP A 56 0.92 -6.40 3.58
CA ASP A 56 1.30 -7.78 3.93
C ASP A 56 0.11 -8.55 4.51
N ASN A 57 -0.60 -7.92 5.45
CA ASN A 57 -1.80 -8.49 6.03
C ASN A 57 -2.89 -8.68 4.99
N ALA A 58 -3.14 -7.69 4.13
CA ALA A 58 -4.18 -7.77 3.12
C ALA A 58 -3.91 -8.90 2.12
N VAL A 59 -2.67 -9.04 1.64
CA VAL A 59 -2.30 -10.10 0.71
C VAL A 59 -2.44 -11.48 1.36
N ARG A 60 -1.91 -11.66 2.58
CA ARG A 60 -1.98 -12.94 3.30
C ARG A 60 -3.41 -13.40 3.64
N HIS A 61 -4.30 -12.45 3.93
CA HIS A 61 -5.62 -12.76 4.51
C HIS A 61 -6.79 -12.54 3.56
N THR A 62 -6.57 -12.06 2.34
CA THR A 62 -7.64 -11.97 1.34
C THR A 62 -7.96 -13.39 0.85
N PRO A 63 -9.17 -13.91 1.10
CA PRO A 63 -9.56 -15.22 0.59
C PRO A 63 -9.59 -15.19 -0.94
N GLN A 64 -9.02 -16.21 -1.57
CA GLN A 64 -9.18 -16.43 -3.00
C GLN A 64 -10.67 -16.65 -3.26
N ARG A 65 -11.28 -15.85 -4.15
CA ARG A 65 -12.67 -16.10 -4.56
C ARG A 65 -12.75 -17.52 -5.10
N GLU A 66 -13.58 -18.37 -4.50
CA GLU A 66 -14.11 -19.54 -5.21
C GLU A 66 -14.88 -19.02 -6.43
N ALA A 67 -14.50 -19.49 -7.62
CA ALA A 67 -15.23 -19.17 -8.84
C ALA A 67 -16.65 -19.75 -8.74
N PRO A 68 -17.68 -19.03 -9.22
CA PRO A 68 -19.05 -19.54 -9.30
C PRO A 68 -19.18 -20.71 -10.29
#